data_AF-A0A2N0AUX0-F1
#
_entry.id   AF-A0A2N0AUX0-F1
#
_cell.length_a   1.000
_cell.length_b   1.000
_cell.length_c   1.000
_cell.angle_alpha   90.00
_cell.angle_beta   90.00
_cell.angle_gamma   90.00
#
_symmetry.space_group_name_H-M   'P 1'
#
loop_
_entity.id
_entity.type
_entity.pdbx_description
1 polymer ?
#
loop_
_entity_poly.entity_id
_entity_poly.type
_entity_poly.pdbx_seq_one_letter_code
_entity_poly.pdbx_strand_id
1 'polypeptide(L)'
;MNEEESAEFQRELAKTFFLSILKDLGEIDETLSDFEVKVLIQKALTHHPELQVEWGEMDRFGQNTLLVKYQNNLLLIEVSPLINAIRILWNEYKNAST
;
A
#
# COMPACT_ATOMS: atom_id res chain seq x y z
N MET A 1 6.55 -7.70 -22.22
CA MET A 1 7.55 -7.01 -21.39
C MET A 1 8.75 -7.94 -21.30
N ASN A 2 9.92 -7.48 -21.69
CA ASN A 2 11.15 -8.24 -21.47
C ASN A 2 11.56 -8.17 -19.99
N GLU A 3 12.58 -8.94 -19.58
CA GLU A 3 12.99 -9.01 -18.17
C GLU A 3 13.50 -7.66 -17.63
N GLU A 4 14.17 -6.87 -18.47
CA GLU A 4 14.75 -5.58 -18.10
C GLU A 4 13.66 -4.52 -17.86
N GLU A 5 12.69 -4.43 -18.78
CA GLU A 5 11.49 -3.60 -18.64
C GLU A 5 10.68 -3.97 -17.40
N SER A 6 10.60 -5.27 -17.06
CA SER A 6 9.91 -5.75 -15.85
C SER A 6 10.61 -5.30 -14.57
N ALA A 7 11.93 -5.41 -14.53
CA ALA A 7 12.73 -5.00 -13.37
C ALA A 7 12.75 -3.48 -13.19
N GLU A 8 12.72 -2.71 -14.27
CA GLU A 8 12.56 -1.25 -14.22
C GLU A 8 11.18 -0.84 -13.70
N PHE A 9 10.11 -1.45 -14.23
CA PHE A 9 8.74 -1.23 -13.76
C PHE A 9 8.60 -1.52 -12.26
N GLN A 10 9.11 -2.66 -11.79
CA GLN A 10 9.06 -3.01 -10.37
C GLN A 10 9.81 -2.01 -9.48
N ARG A 11 10.96 -1.51 -9.94
CA ARG A 11 11.74 -0.49 -9.20
C ARG A 11 11.00 0.84 -9.10
N GLU A 12 10.45 1.33 -10.21
CA GLU A 12 9.71 2.60 -10.19
C GLU A 12 8.40 2.49 -9.42
N LEU A 13 7.70 1.36 -9.49
CA LEU A 13 6.52 1.08 -8.67
C LEU A 13 6.86 1.07 -7.18
N ALA A 14 7.90 0.34 -6.77
CA ALA A 14 8.32 0.26 -5.38
C ALA A 14 8.74 1.63 -4.82
N LYS A 15 9.51 2.40 -5.61
CA LYS A 15 9.92 3.76 -5.26
C LYS A 15 8.73 4.70 -5.11
N THR A 16 7.81 4.69 -6.07
CA THR A 16 6.60 5.54 -6.05
C THR A 16 5.73 5.22 -4.85
N PHE A 17 5.48 3.92 -4.61
CA PHE A 17 4.72 3.44 -3.46
C PHE A 17 5.33 3.89 -2.13
N PHE A 18 6.64 3.66 -1.96
CA PHE A 18 7.35 4.00 -0.73
C PHE A 18 7.34 5.51 -0.45
N LEU A 19 7.69 6.33 -1.44
CA LEU A 19 7.71 7.78 -1.30
C LEU A 19 6.31 8.36 -1.04
N SER A 20 5.28 7.78 -1.65
CA SER A 20 3.89 8.18 -1.41
C SER A 20 3.47 7.94 0.04
N ILE A 21 3.76 6.74 0.59
CA ILE A 21 3.41 6.43 1.98
C ILE A 21 4.14 7.39 2.92
N LEU A 22 5.45 7.60 2.73
CA LEU A 22 6.22 8.50 3.59
C LEU A 22 5.69 9.94 3.54
N LYS A 23 5.33 10.42 2.35
CA LYS A 23 4.74 11.75 2.20
C LYS A 23 3.45 11.86 2.99
N ASP A 24 2.52 10.92 2.80
CA ASP A 24 1.22 10.95 3.47
C ASP A 24 1.36 10.78 5.00
N LEU A 25 2.27 9.92 5.47
CA LEU A 25 2.58 9.79 6.90
C LEU A 25 3.12 11.10 7.48
N GLY A 26 4.00 11.80 6.76
CA GLY A 26 4.55 13.08 7.20
C GLY A 26 3.51 14.19 7.43
N GLU A 27 2.31 14.03 6.88
CA GLU A 27 1.17 14.95 7.07
C GLU A 27 0.25 14.54 8.24
N ILE A 28 0.51 13.40 8.89
CA ILE A 28 -0.31 12.86 9.98
C ILE A 28 0.36 13.16 11.33
N ASP A 29 -0.39 13.73 12.26
CA ASP A 29 0.10 14.01 13.62
C ASP A 29 -0.30 12.99 14.68
N GLU A 30 -1.25 12.11 14.35
CA GLU A 30 -1.84 11.15 15.28
C GLU A 30 -1.37 9.70 15.04
N THR A 31 -1.73 8.81 15.96
CA THR A 31 -1.57 7.36 15.77
C THR A 31 -2.57 6.83 14.76
N LEU A 32 -2.21 5.76 14.06
CA LEU A 32 -3.02 5.13 13.03
C LEU A 32 -3.72 3.86 13.52
N SER A 33 -4.94 3.67 13.03
CA SER A 33 -5.72 2.45 13.01
C SER A 33 -5.44 1.62 11.75
N ASP A 34 -5.88 0.35 11.73
CA ASP A 34 -5.79 -0.50 10.54
C ASP A 34 -6.51 0.12 9.33
N PHE A 35 -7.63 0.81 9.57
CA PHE A 35 -8.41 1.46 8.52
C PHE A 35 -7.61 2.58 7.84
N GLU A 36 -6.97 3.45 8.61
CA GLU A 36 -6.19 4.55 8.06
C GLU A 36 -4.98 4.03 7.27
N VAL A 37 -4.32 2.98 7.76
CA VAL A 37 -3.23 2.32 7.02
C VAL A 37 -3.73 1.72 5.70
N LYS A 38 -4.92 1.11 5.67
CA LYS A 38 -5.54 0.63 4.43
C LYS A 38 -5.76 1.77 3.43
N VAL A 39 -6.25 2.91 3.89
CA VAL A 39 -6.43 4.10 3.05
C VAL A 39 -5.09 4.57 2.47
N LEU A 40 -4.02 4.61 3.29
CA LEU A 40 -2.68 5.00 2.85
C LEU A 40 -2.13 4.08 1.76
N ILE A 41 -2.21 2.76 1.96
CA ILE A 41 -1.73 1.78 0.99
C ILE A 41 -2.48 1.92 -0.34
N GLN A 42 -3.82 2.04 -0.29
CA GLN A 42 -4.63 2.16 -1.50
C GLN A 42 -4.32 3.46 -2.25
N LYS A 43 -4.23 4.60 -1.53
CA LYS A 43 -3.87 5.90 -2.11
C LYS A 43 -2.49 5.84 -2.77
N ALA A 44 -1.51 5.24 -2.11
CA ALA A 44 -0.15 5.11 -2.61
C ALA A 44 -0.06 4.29 -3.91
N LEU A 45 -0.77 3.16 -3.99
CA LEU A 45 -0.81 2.34 -5.22
C LEU A 45 -1.58 3.03 -6.35
N THR A 46 -2.62 3.81 -6.02
CA THR A 46 -3.44 4.53 -7.00
C THR A 46 -2.67 5.69 -7.66
N HIS A 47 -1.54 6.13 -7.10
CA HIS A 47 -0.67 7.10 -7.78
C HIS A 47 -0.04 6.56 -9.06
N HIS A 48 0.06 5.23 -9.22
CA HIS A 48 0.52 4.65 -10.46
C HIS A 48 -0.64 4.59 -11.48
N PRO A 49 -0.59 5.35 -12.59
CA PRO A 49 -1.75 5.58 -13.45
C PRO A 49 -2.27 4.32 -14.16
N GLU A 50 -1.43 3.29 -14.29
CA GLU A 50 -1.79 2.02 -14.92
C GLU A 50 -2.36 0.97 -13.95
N LEU A 51 -2.35 1.25 -12.64
CA LEU A 51 -2.90 0.33 -11.64
C LEU A 51 -4.35 0.70 -11.33
N GLN A 52 -5.22 -0.31 -11.36
CA GLN A 52 -6.54 -0.22 -10.74
C GLN A 52 -6.49 -1.00 -9.43
N VAL A 53 -6.85 -0.32 -8.34
CA VAL A 53 -6.62 -0.82 -6.98
C VAL A 53 -7.93 -0.75 -6.20
N GLU A 54 -8.41 -1.90 -5.74
CA GLU A 54 -9.60 -2.02 -4.92
C GLU A 54 -9.42 -3.05 -3.80
N TRP A 55 -10.21 -2.91 -2.74
CA TRP A 55 -10.28 -3.92 -1.69
C TRP A 55 -11.21 -5.05 -2.14
N GLY A 56 -10.75 -6.30 -1.99
CA GLY A 56 -11.60 -7.45 -2.23
C GLY A 56 -12.74 -7.53 -1.21
N GLU A 57 -13.89 -8.03 -1.66
CA GLU A 57 -15.01 -8.35 -0.78
C GLU A 57 -14.57 -9.35 0.31
N MET A 58 -14.85 -9.02 1.57
CA MET A 58 -14.34 -9.77 2.73
C MET A 58 -14.79 -11.24 2.74
N ASP A 59 -16.02 -11.51 2.31
CA ASP A 59 -16.63 -12.84 2.23
C ASP A 59 -16.00 -13.73 1.15
N ARG A 60 -15.37 -13.13 0.13
CA ARG A 60 -14.76 -13.86 -1.00
C ARG A 60 -13.25 -13.94 -0.93
N PHE A 61 -12.61 -12.85 -0.51
CA PHE A 61 -11.15 -12.69 -0.60
C PHE A 61 -10.47 -12.57 0.77
N GLY A 62 -11.25 -12.46 1.87
CA GLY A 62 -10.72 -12.20 3.20
C GLY A 62 -10.63 -10.69 3.52
N GLN A 63 -10.36 -10.39 4.80
CA GLN A 63 -10.50 -9.03 5.35
C GLN A 63 -9.55 -7.99 4.73
N ASN A 64 -8.33 -8.39 4.38
CA ASN A 64 -7.24 -7.49 3.99
C ASN A 64 -6.60 -7.95 2.69
N THR A 65 -7.43 -8.24 1.69
CA THR A 65 -6.95 -8.59 0.35
C THR A 65 -7.14 -7.40 -0.59
N LEU A 66 -6.04 -6.94 -1.21
CA LEU A 66 -6.05 -5.98 -2.29
C LEU A 66 -6.14 -6.69 -3.63
N LEU A 67 -7.00 -6.17 -4.49
CA LEU A 67 -7.09 -6.53 -5.89
C LEU A 67 -6.36 -5.44 -6.68
N VAL A 68 -5.26 -5.83 -7.32
CA VAL A 68 -4.44 -4.92 -8.13
C VAL A 68 -4.48 -5.42 -9.56
N LYS A 69 -5.15 -4.66 -10.43
CA LYS A 69 -5.20 -4.94 -11.86
C LYS A 69 -4.17 -4.09 -12.59
N TYR A 70 -3.38 -4.76 -13.42
CA TYR A 70 -2.43 -4.14 -14.34
C TYR A 70 -2.62 -4.77 -15.72
N GLN A 71 -3.03 -3.95 -16.70
CA GLN A 71 -3.40 -4.40 -18.03
C GLN A 71 -4.47 -5.52 -17.95
N ASN A 72 -4.12 -6.74 -18.40
CA ASN A 72 -5.02 -7.92 -18.39
C ASN A 72 -4.77 -8.86 -17.20
N ASN A 73 -3.87 -8.51 -16.29
CA ASN A 73 -3.52 -9.34 -15.14
C ASN A 73 -4.18 -8.80 -13.87
N LEU A 74 -4.71 -9.73 -13.05
CA LEU A 74 -5.22 -9.44 -11.72
C LEU A 74 -4.31 -10.11 -10.69
N LEU A 75 -3.78 -9.31 -9.76
CA LEU A 75 -3.01 -9.77 -8.62
C LEU A 75 -3.85 -9.63 -7.35
N LEU A 76 -3.84 -10.69 -6.54
CA LEU A 76 -4.45 -10.71 -5.21
C LEU A 76 -3.34 -10.63 -4.18
N ILE A 77 -3.37 -9.61 -3.32
CA ILE A 77 -2.33 -9.36 -2.34
C ILE A 77 -2.95 -9.37 -0.95
N GLU A 78 -2.59 -10.37 -0.14
CA GLU A 78 -2.88 -10.37 1.30
C GLU A 78 -1.95 -9.35 1.97
N VAL A 79 -2.51 -8.28 2.53
CA VAL A 79 -1.75 -7.11 3.02
C VAL A 79 -1.76 -6.95 4.55
N SER A 80 -2.30 -7.90 5.32
CA SER A 80 -2.26 -7.83 6.79
C SER A 80 -0.85 -7.62 7.36
N PRO A 81 0.21 -8.29 6.85
CA PRO A 81 1.57 -8.06 7.33
C PRO A 81 2.03 -6.60 7.14
N LEU A 82 1.69 -6.00 6.00
CA LEU A 82 2.05 -4.63 5.67
C LEU A 82 1.28 -3.62 6.52
N ILE A 83 -0.03 -3.86 6.69
CA ILE A 83 -0.89 -3.04 7.55
C ILE A 83 -0.32 -3.00 8.98
N ASN A 84 -0.01 -4.18 9.53
CA ASN A 84 0.54 -4.29 10.87
C ASN A 84 1.92 -3.62 10.99
N ALA A 85 2.80 -3.81 10.01
CA ALA A 85 4.14 -3.20 10.04
C ALA A 85 4.06 -1.67 10.07
N ILE A 86 3.29 -1.06 9.16
CA ILE A 86 3.14 0.40 9.11
C ILE A 86 2.52 0.92 10.41
N ARG A 87 1.44 0.30 10.88
CA ARG A 87 0.74 0.73 12.09
C ARG A 87 1.64 0.71 13.32
N ILE A 88 2.35 -0.41 13.54
CA ILE A 88 3.22 -0.57 14.71
C ILE A 88 4.34 0.46 14.66
N LEU A 89 5.09 0.53 13.56
CA LEU A 89 6.25 1.41 13.44
C LEU A 89 5.87 2.89 13.56
N TRP A 90 4.74 3.29 12.94
CA TRP A 90 4.28 4.68 13.02
C TRP A 90 3.83 5.07 14.43
N ASN A 91 3.04 4.21 15.07
CA ASN A 91 2.53 4.51 16.41
C ASN A 91 3.66 4.51 17.44
N GLU A 92 4.66 3.63 17.30
CA GLU A 92 5.87 3.67 18.11
C GLU A 92 6.63 4.99 17.91
N TYR A 93 6.83 5.43 16.67
CA TYR A 93 7.47 6.70 16.36
C TYR A 93 6.73 7.90 16.98
N LYS A 94 5.40 7.95 16.86
CA LYS A 94 4.58 9.03 17.42
C LYS A 94 4.58 9.03 18.94
N ASN A 95 4.46 7.87 19.57
CA ASN A 95 4.51 7.75 21.03
C ASN A 95 5.88 8.12 21.61
N ALA A 96 6.97 7.86 20.88
CA ALA A 96 8.31 8.27 21.29
C ALA A 96 8.59 9.78 21.09
N SER A 97 7.77 10.44 20.27
CA SER A 97 7.88 11.87 19.95
C SER A 97 6.97 12.76 20.81
N THR A 98 6.21 12.16 21.73
CA THR A 98 5.32 12.82 22.71
C THR A 98 6.00 12.86 24.07
#